data_AF-A0AA42DP57-F1
#
_entry.id   AF-A0AA42DP57-F1
#
_cell.length_a   1.000
_cell.length_b   1.000
_cell.length_c   1.000
_cell.angle_alpha   90.00
_cell.angle_beta   90.00
_cell.angle_gamma   90.00
#
_symmetry.space_group_name_H-M   'P 1'
#
loop_
_entity.id
_entity.type
_entity.pdbx_description
1 polymer ?
#
loop_
_entity_poly.entity_id
_entity_poly.type
_entity_poly.pdbx_seq_one_letter_code
_entity_poly.pdbx_strand_id
1 'polypeptide(L)' 'MAIGADKVRVMVTISETEKQQLEEISKLQNRNLSNLIGTIIKEYLNEQKADQK' A
#
# COMPACT_ATOMS: atom_id res chain seq x y z
N MET A 1 13.06 4.30 -6.95
CA MET A 1 13.38 2.88 -7.23
C MET A 1 12.87 2.53 -8.62
N ALA A 2 13.65 1.77 -9.38
CA ALA A 2 13.16 1.15 -10.61
C ALA A 2 11.99 0.23 -10.26
N ILE A 3 10.89 0.36 -11.01
CA ILE A 3 9.78 -0.58 -10.93
C ILE A 3 10.13 -1.77 -11.83
N GLY A 4 9.83 -2.99 -11.39
CA GLY A 4 9.99 -4.19 -12.23
C GLY A 4 9.16 -4.06 -13.51
N ALA A 5 9.55 -4.77 -14.57
CA ALA A 5 8.89 -4.70 -15.87
C ALA A 5 7.40 -5.09 -15.82
N ASP A 6 6.99 -5.80 -14.78
CA ASP A 6 5.64 -6.30 -14.51
C ASP A 6 4.79 -5.36 -13.63
N LYS A 7 5.33 -4.20 -13.21
CA LYS A 7 4.66 -3.31 -12.25
C LYS A 7 4.14 -2.05 -12.94
N VAL A 8 2.92 -1.66 -12.58
CA VAL A 8 2.29 -0.40 -13.02
C VAL A 8 2.24 0.57 -11.83
N ARG A 9 2.41 1.87 -12.10
CA ARG A 9 2.21 2.93 -11.10
C ARG A 9 0.77 3.40 -11.14
N VAL A 10 0.16 3.48 -9.96
CA VAL A 10 -1.17 4.06 -9.76
C VAL A 10 -0.99 5.33 -8.93
N MET A 11 -1.57 6.43 -9.39
CA MET A 11 -1.70 7.65 -8.59
C MET A 11 -2.95 7.50 -7.71
N VAL A 12 -2.80 7.70 -6.41
CA VAL A 12 -3.89 7.60 -5.44
C VAL A 12 -4.07 8.95 -4.78
N THR A 13 -5.32 9.40 -4.68
CA THR A 13 -5.70 10.60 -3.95
C THR A 13 -6.24 10.20 -2.58
N ILE A 14 -5.63 10.72 -1.53
CA ILE A 14 -6.04 10.58 -0.13
C ILE A 14 -6.03 11.95 0.53
N SER A 15 -6.73 12.08 1.64
CA SER A 15 -6.68 13.27 2.47
C SER A 15 -5.29 13.47 3.11
N GLU A 16 -5.01 14.70 3.53
CA GLU A 16 -3.77 15.02 4.23
C GLU A 16 -3.66 14.26 5.55
N THR A 17 -4.77 14.11 6.27
CA THR A 17 -4.83 13.35 7.53
C THR A 17 -4.48 11.88 7.32
N GLU A 18 -5.06 11.23 6.31
CA GLU A 18 -4.75 9.83 5.98
C GLU A 18 -3.28 9.67 5.61
N LYS A 19 -2.72 10.61 4.84
CA LYS A 19 -1.30 10.59 4.49
C LYS A 19 -0.41 10.64 5.72
N GLN A 20 -0.68 11.53 6.67
CA GLN A 20 0.10 11.66 7.90
C GLN A 20 0.06 10.38 8.73
N GLN A 21 -1.12 9.80 8.92
CA GLN A 21 -1.29 8.54 9.65
C GLN A 21 -0.52 7.39 8.98
N LEU A 22 -0.61 7.26 7.66
CA LEU A 22 0.12 6.22 6.92
C LEU A 22 1.64 6.44 6.98
N GLU A 23 2.11 7.69 6.96
CA GLU A 23 3.53 8.00 7.12
C GLU A 23 4.05 7.60 8.51
N GLU A 24 3.31 7.89 9.58
CA GLU A 24 3.65 7.45 10.93
C GLU A 24 3.74 5.93 11.05
N ILE A 25 2.73 5.22 10.54
CA ILE A 25 2.71 3.75 10.51
C ILE A 25 3.91 3.21 9.72
N SER A 26 4.22 3.82 8.57
CA SER A 26 5.34 3.39 7.73
C SER A 26 6.69 3.53 8.45
N LYS A 27 6.88 4.62 9.21
CA LYS A 27 8.08 4.86 10.04
C LYS A 27 8.22 3.81 11.14
N LEU A 28 7.14 3.51 11.86
CA LEU A 28 7.12 2.48 12.90
C LEU A 28 7.53 1.11 12.36
N GLN A 29 7.21 0.83 11.10
CA GLN A 29 7.49 -0.44 10.44
C GLN A 29 8.77 -0.40 9.58
N ASN A 30 9.58 0.65 9.71
CA ASN A 30 10.83 0.86 8.97
C ASN A 30 10.68 0.69 7.45
N ARG A 31 9.55 1.13 6.88
CA ARG A 31 9.26 1.04 5.44
C ARG A 31 8.77 2.37 4.89
N ASN A 32 8.88 2.55 3.58
CA ASN A 32 8.32 3.73 2.93
C ASN A 32 6.80 3.57 2.72
N LEU A 33 6.12 4.72 2.55
CA LEU A 33 4.68 4.81 2.36
C LEU A 33 4.18 3.96 1.18
N SER A 34 4.88 4.00 0.04
CA SER A 34 4.49 3.25 -1.17
C SER A 34 4.49 1.73 -0.93
N ASN A 35 5.46 1.22 -0.18
CA ASN A 35 5.54 -0.20 0.16
C ASN A 35 4.47 -0.61 1.16
N LEU A 36 4.13 0.25 2.12
CA LEU A 36 3.01 0.04 3.04
C LEU A 36 1.70 -0.08 2.25
N ILE A 37 1.39 0.90 1.39
CA ILE A 37 0.20 0.89 0.54
C ILE A 37 0.16 -0.37 -0.33
N GLY A 38 1.28 -0.73 -0.96
CA GLY A 38 1.38 -1.95 -1.74
C GLY A 38 1.15 -3.24 -0.94
N THR A 39 1.43 -3.24 0.36
CA THR A 39 1.16 -4.38 1.26
C THR A 39 -0.33 -4.45 1.59
N ILE A 40 -0.93 -3.32 1.98
CA ILE A 40 -2.36 -3.22 2.29
C ILE A 40 -3.21 -3.69 1.10
N ILE A 41 -2.88 -3.26 -0.12
CA ILE A 41 -3.58 -3.70 -1.34
C ILE A 41 -3.49 -5.22 -1.52
N LYS A 42 -2.33 -5.83 -1.28
CA LYS A 42 -2.15 -7.29 -1.40
C LYS A 42 -2.94 -8.05 -0.34
N GLU A 43 -2.92 -7.57 0.90
CA GLU A 43 -3.68 -8.16 2.01
C GLU A 43 -5.17 -8.12 1.70
N TYR A 44 -5.70 -6.97 1.32
CA TYR A 44 -7.10 -6.81 0.92
C TYR A 44 -7.48 -7.76 -0.22
N LEU A 45 -6.66 -7.87 -1.28
CA LEU A 45 -6.93 -8.80 -2.38
C LEU A 45 -6.90 -10.28 -1.96
N ASN A 46 -6.07 -10.63 -0.97
CA ASN A 46 -6.02 -11.99 -0.46
C ASN A 46 -7.26 -12.32 0.38
N GLU A 47 -7.72 -11.38 1.21
CA GLU A 47 -8.97 -11.50 1.97
C GLU A 47 -10.16 -11.71 1.02
N GLN A 48 -10.28 -10.87 -0.02
CA GLN A 48 -11.38 -11.00 -0.98
C GLN A 48 -11.34 -12.31 -1.78
N LYS A 49 -10.17 -12.90 -2.01
CA LYS A 49 -10.04 -14.21 -2.66
C LYS A 49 -10.37 -15.37 -1.73
N ALA A 50 -10.18 -15.20 -0.43
CA ALA A 50 -10.52 -16.20 0.58
C ALA A 50 -12.03 -16.25 0.81
N ASP A 51 -12.72 -15.10 0.75
CA ASP A 51 -14.17 -15.00 0.94
C ASP A 51 -15.00 -15.56 -0.25
N GLN A 52 -14.37 -15.71 -1.42
CA GLN A 52 -15.00 -16.25 -2.64
C GLN A 52 -14.81 -17.77 -2.82
N LYS A 53 -14.22 -18.47 -1.85
CA LYS A 53 -14.00 -19.92 -1.85
C LYS A 53 -14.87 -20.60 -0.80
#